data_AF-A0AA38LYL6-F1
#
_entry.id   AF-A0AA38LYL6-F1
#
_cell.length_a   1.000
_cell.length_b   1.000
_cell.length_c   1.000
_cell.angle_alpha   90.00
_cell.angle_beta   90.00
_cell.angle_gamma   90.00
#
_symmetry.space_group_name_H-M   'P 1'
#
loop_
_entity.id
_entity.type
_entity.pdbx_description
1 polymer ?
#
loop_
_entity_poly.entity_id
_entity_poly.type
_entity_poly.pdbx_seq_one_letter_code
_entity_poly.pdbx_strand_id
1 'polypeptide(L)'
;MLPILAFTLLPALGLISATPILKRETARLIESGRNPGFCLSVQGGRAAVSAGQVTDGTPVITLGCGLASLWDVSKGSGSVLVSGTNHALDIGLTPGNGGRVKVWSSFPLSTQQTWYLTDDNRIAQTGGNQCLDQGDNGLQTYQCTAGNNNQAWNVHFSTAPPSGFLSDVGAGNTLQDIPGQGQRLHPVGRSDLCMTVANGYAGSNTRVGLTGCFSLTDPFAPLQLFDLPVGSSGLVRVHSSPNLCLDAGDNPANGSGAKIYTCTDGVPQQKWDFTGTVLKTANNQCLDIVKESGPTSEKPYGTSKNMQVWTCSSDGDPYQAFTVSK
;
A
#
# COMPACT_ATOMS: atom_id res chain seq x y z
N MET A 1 3.67 10.40 77.19
CA MET A 1 3.69 9.30 76.19
C MET A 1 3.06 9.84 74.91
N LEU A 2 3.86 10.09 73.89
CA LEU A 2 3.43 10.58 72.57
C LEU A 2 3.59 9.41 71.58
N PRO A 3 2.59 9.05 70.76
CA PRO A 3 2.77 8.03 69.74
C PRO A 3 3.32 8.67 68.45
N ILE A 4 4.33 8.03 67.87
CA ILE A 4 4.93 8.38 66.57
C ILE A 4 4.13 7.65 65.49
N LEU A 5 3.48 8.39 64.58
CA LEU A 5 2.90 7.85 63.36
C LEU A 5 4.02 7.62 62.32
N ALA A 6 4.20 6.38 61.88
CA ALA A 6 5.04 6.05 60.74
C ALA A 6 4.20 6.09 59.45
N PHE A 7 4.52 7.03 58.55
CA PHE A 7 3.97 7.07 57.19
C PHE A 7 4.80 6.15 56.28
N THR A 8 4.21 5.06 55.81
CA THR A 8 4.79 4.21 54.75
C THR A 8 4.46 4.80 53.38
N LEU A 9 5.49 5.25 52.67
CA LEU A 9 5.40 5.71 51.27
C LEU A 9 5.26 4.48 50.36
N LEU A 10 4.10 4.27 49.74
CA LEU A 10 3.96 3.29 48.64
C LEU A 10 4.60 3.88 47.36
N PRO A 11 5.38 3.10 46.60
CA PRO A 11 5.83 3.54 45.27
C PRO A 11 4.65 3.48 44.30
N ALA A 12 4.31 4.64 43.73
CA ALA A 12 3.34 4.72 42.64
C ALA A 12 3.89 3.96 41.42
N LEU A 13 3.26 2.83 41.09
CA LEU A 13 3.47 2.16 39.81
C LEU A 13 3.02 3.11 38.68
N GLY A 14 3.99 3.67 37.96
CA GLY A 14 3.72 4.44 36.75
C GLY A 14 2.98 3.56 35.74
N LEU A 15 1.82 4.03 35.28
CA LEU A 15 1.09 3.44 34.17
C LEU A 15 1.98 3.56 32.92
N ILE A 16 2.54 2.43 32.47
CA ILE A 16 3.17 2.35 31.15
C ILE A 16 2.03 2.53 30.15
N SER A 17 1.99 3.67 29.45
CA SER A 17 1.06 3.83 28.33
C SER A 17 1.52 2.86 27.23
N ALA A 18 0.74 1.82 26.96
CA ALA A 18 0.96 1.00 25.79
C ALA A 18 0.86 1.92 24.55
N THR A 19 1.96 2.06 23.82
CA THR A 19 1.91 2.66 22.48
C THR A 19 0.90 1.86 21.65
N PRO A 20 -0.01 2.51 20.90
CA PRO A 20 -0.94 1.80 20.05
C PRO A 20 -0.14 0.88 19.11
N ILE A 21 -0.57 -0.38 18.99
CA ILE A 21 0.00 -1.32 18.02
C ILE A 21 -0.27 -0.74 16.64
N LEU A 22 0.74 -0.11 16.04
CA LEU A 22 0.68 0.35 14.66
C LEU A 22 0.57 -0.91 13.78
N LYS A 23 -0.48 -0.95 12.95
CA LYS A 23 -0.79 -2.10 12.11
C LYS A 23 0.30 -2.26 11.03
N ARG A 24 0.56 -3.50 10.67
CA ARG A 24 1.61 -3.89 9.71
C ARG A 24 1.14 -3.54 8.29
N GLU A 25 1.84 -2.63 7.63
CA GLU A 25 1.78 -2.37 6.21
C GLU A 25 2.14 -3.63 5.42
N THR A 26 1.34 -4.04 4.43
CA THR A 26 1.58 -5.28 3.66
C THR A 26 1.99 -5.01 2.22
N ALA A 27 2.81 -5.90 1.65
CA ALA A 27 3.19 -5.92 0.23
C ALA A 27 3.83 -4.61 -0.28
N ARG A 28 4.77 -4.06 0.50
CA ARG A 28 5.50 -2.84 0.17
C ARG A 28 6.80 -3.09 -0.59
N LEU A 29 7.13 -2.14 -1.45
CA LEU A 29 8.51 -1.95 -1.89
C LEU A 29 9.23 -1.10 -0.85
N ILE A 30 10.49 -1.39 -0.60
CA ILE A 30 11.35 -0.61 0.29
C ILE A 30 12.52 -0.12 -0.57
N GLU A 31 12.43 1.09 -1.10
CA GLU A 31 13.39 1.68 -2.03
C GLU A 31 14.60 2.26 -1.29
N SER A 32 15.79 2.04 -1.84
CA SER A 32 17.03 2.60 -1.33
C SER A 32 17.07 4.12 -1.58
N GLY A 33 17.28 4.91 -0.53
CA GLY A 33 17.52 6.35 -0.66
C GLY A 33 18.85 6.70 -1.34
N ARG A 34 19.81 5.77 -1.33
CA ARG A 34 21.09 5.91 -2.05
C ARG A 34 20.92 5.71 -3.55
N ASN A 35 20.17 4.68 -3.93
CA ASN A 35 20.02 4.23 -5.31
C ASN A 35 18.52 4.20 -5.67
N PRO A 36 17.91 5.35 -6.03
CA PRO A 36 16.54 5.39 -6.51
C PRO A 36 16.33 4.40 -7.66
N GLY A 37 15.17 3.73 -7.67
CA GLY A 37 14.83 2.64 -8.58
C GLY A 37 15.29 1.26 -8.13
N PHE A 38 16.08 1.14 -7.05
CA PHE A 38 16.48 -0.12 -6.44
C PHE A 38 15.81 -0.33 -5.09
N CYS A 39 15.25 -1.52 -4.89
CA CYS A 39 14.48 -1.89 -3.70
C CYS A 39 15.10 -3.08 -2.98
N LEU A 40 14.94 -3.08 -1.65
CA LEU A 40 15.26 -4.20 -0.78
C LEU A 40 14.56 -5.45 -1.27
N SER A 41 15.31 -6.55 -1.38
CA SER A 41 14.74 -7.79 -1.88
C SER A 41 15.50 -9.01 -1.38
N VAL A 42 14.79 -10.11 -1.14
CA VAL A 42 15.46 -11.43 -1.16
C VAL A 42 16.13 -11.66 -2.51
N GLN A 43 17.22 -12.42 -2.52
CA GLN A 43 17.88 -12.86 -3.73
C GLN A 43 16.90 -13.61 -4.64
N GLY A 44 16.91 -13.29 -5.93
CA GLY A 44 15.96 -13.82 -6.91
C GLY A 44 14.60 -13.10 -6.96
N GLY A 45 14.37 -12.12 -6.08
CA GLY A 45 13.23 -11.21 -6.19
C GLY A 45 11.87 -11.87 -6.01
N ARG A 46 10.85 -11.24 -6.59
CA ARG A 46 9.46 -11.76 -6.57
C ARG A 46 9.34 -13.15 -7.21
N ALA A 47 10.18 -13.45 -8.21
CA ALA A 47 10.16 -14.75 -8.88
C ALA A 47 10.54 -15.87 -7.89
N ALA A 48 11.58 -15.67 -7.09
CA ALA A 48 11.97 -16.62 -6.04
C ALA A 48 10.87 -16.80 -4.98
N VAL A 49 10.20 -15.72 -4.58
CA VAL A 49 9.05 -15.79 -3.66
C VAL A 49 7.92 -16.63 -4.28
N SER A 50 7.51 -16.33 -5.51
CA SER A 50 6.42 -17.05 -6.20
C SER A 50 6.73 -18.52 -6.48
N ALA A 51 8.02 -18.85 -6.65
CA ALA A 51 8.48 -20.22 -6.87
C ALA A 51 8.69 -21.00 -5.56
N GLY A 52 8.44 -20.38 -4.38
CA GLY A 52 8.67 -21.00 -3.08
C GLY A 52 10.15 -21.29 -2.79
N GLN A 53 11.07 -20.50 -3.36
CA GLN A 53 12.52 -20.70 -3.27
C GLN A 53 13.18 -19.90 -2.14
N VAL A 54 12.40 -19.14 -1.37
CA VAL A 54 12.90 -18.41 -0.21
C VAL A 54 12.98 -19.36 0.98
N THR A 55 14.19 -19.57 1.48
CA THR A 55 14.49 -20.41 2.64
C THR A 55 15.32 -19.67 3.67
N ASP A 56 15.44 -20.24 4.88
CA ASP A 56 16.32 -19.73 5.92
C ASP A 56 17.75 -19.56 5.40
N GLY A 57 18.28 -18.34 5.55
CA GLY A 57 19.59 -17.99 5.04
C GLY A 57 19.60 -17.30 3.68
N THR A 58 18.46 -17.24 2.97
CA THR A 58 18.39 -16.56 1.67
C THR A 58 18.90 -15.12 1.81
N PRO A 59 19.93 -14.72 1.03
CA PRO A 59 20.50 -13.37 1.15
C PRO A 59 19.47 -12.29 0.82
N VAL A 60 19.58 -11.16 1.51
CA VAL A 60 18.88 -9.93 1.14
C VAL A 60 19.85 -9.03 0.40
N ILE A 61 19.38 -8.49 -0.71
CA ILE A 61 20.11 -7.66 -1.66
C ILE A 61 19.24 -6.48 -2.07
N THR A 62 19.74 -5.65 -2.98
CA THR A 62 18.92 -4.70 -3.73
C THR A 62 18.76 -5.13 -5.17
N LEU A 63 17.54 -5.09 -5.68
CA LEU A 63 17.22 -5.32 -7.10
C LEU A 63 16.47 -4.10 -7.65
N GLY A 64 16.39 -3.97 -8.97
CA GLY A 64 15.46 -3.00 -9.56
C GLY A 64 14.04 -3.23 -9.02
N CYS A 65 13.35 -2.17 -8.62
CA CYS A 65 12.07 -2.26 -7.90
C CYS A 65 10.99 -3.05 -8.67
N GLY A 66 11.05 -3.09 -10.00
CA GLY A 66 10.18 -3.92 -10.84
C GLY A 66 10.41 -5.43 -10.74
N LEU A 67 11.51 -5.88 -10.13
CA LEU A 67 11.85 -7.30 -9.90
C LEU A 67 11.91 -7.64 -8.41
N ALA A 68 12.08 -6.63 -7.55
CA ALA A 68 12.21 -6.80 -6.11
C ALA A 68 11.01 -7.53 -5.51
N SER A 69 11.29 -8.25 -4.42
CA SER A 69 10.29 -8.84 -3.53
C SER A 69 9.59 -7.77 -2.70
N LEU A 70 8.43 -8.14 -2.15
CA LEU A 70 7.58 -7.25 -1.36
C LEU A 70 7.71 -7.58 0.11
N TRP A 71 7.49 -6.57 0.95
CA TRP A 71 7.71 -6.67 2.38
C TRP A 71 6.49 -6.19 3.17
N ASP A 72 6.21 -6.89 4.27
CA ASP A 72 5.25 -6.45 5.27
C ASP A 72 6.00 -5.78 6.43
N VAL A 73 5.82 -4.48 6.59
CA VAL A 73 6.54 -3.62 7.54
C VAL A 73 5.59 -3.01 8.55
N SER A 74 6.04 -2.72 9.76
CA SER A 74 5.25 -1.95 10.74
C SER A 74 5.98 -0.66 11.04
N LYS A 75 5.27 0.45 11.18
CA LYS A 75 5.87 1.67 11.73
C LYS A 75 6.23 1.44 13.19
N GLY A 76 7.38 1.95 13.63
CA GLY A 76 7.93 1.65 14.94
C GLY A 76 8.60 0.28 15.02
N SER A 77 8.62 -0.34 16.20
CA SER A 77 9.31 -1.62 16.44
C SER A 77 8.50 -2.82 15.99
N GLY A 78 9.08 -3.66 15.13
CA GLY A 78 8.49 -4.92 14.68
C GLY A 78 9.37 -5.65 13.66
N SER A 79 8.94 -6.85 13.27
CA SER A 79 9.63 -7.59 12.20
C SER A 79 9.33 -7.00 10.83
N VAL A 80 10.27 -7.11 9.89
CA VAL A 80 10.07 -6.81 8.47
C VAL A 80 9.98 -8.16 7.75
N LEU A 81 8.80 -8.54 7.25
CA LEU A 81 8.55 -9.88 6.71
C LEU A 81 8.53 -9.87 5.19
N VAL A 82 9.01 -10.93 4.55
CA VAL A 82 8.79 -11.13 3.11
C VAL A 82 7.33 -11.46 2.89
N SER A 83 6.63 -10.61 2.15
CA SER A 83 5.18 -10.68 1.98
C SER A 83 4.76 -12.01 1.37
N GLY A 84 3.71 -12.62 1.93
CA GLY A 84 3.23 -13.95 1.52
C GLY A 84 4.04 -15.12 2.07
N THR A 85 5.01 -14.90 2.97
CA THR A 85 5.80 -15.94 3.63
C THR A 85 5.86 -15.71 5.15
N ASN A 86 6.49 -16.62 5.89
CA ASN A 86 6.83 -16.44 7.30
C ASN A 86 8.33 -16.10 7.53
N HIS A 87 9.04 -15.62 6.51
CA HIS A 87 10.44 -15.25 6.64
C HIS A 87 10.60 -13.77 7.00
N ALA A 88 11.40 -13.49 8.02
CA ALA A 88 11.72 -12.16 8.52
C ALA A 88 13.13 -11.72 8.11
N LEU A 89 13.30 -10.41 7.92
CA LEU A 89 14.60 -9.76 7.76
C LEU A 89 15.44 -9.97 9.02
N ASP A 90 16.63 -10.52 8.87
CA ASP A 90 17.47 -11.03 9.95
C ASP A 90 18.92 -10.56 9.81
N ILE A 91 19.46 -9.93 10.85
CA ILE A 91 20.85 -9.42 10.90
C ILE A 91 21.85 -10.40 11.55
N GLY A 92 21.39 -11.56 11.97
CA GLY A 92 22.18 -12.52 12.74
C GLY A 92 22.43 -12.10 14.19
N LEU A 93 23.07 -13.00 14.94
CA LEU A 93 23.25 -12.87 16.40
C LEU A 93 24.32 -11.84 16.80
N THR A 94 25.25 -11.53 15.90
CA THR A 94 26.38 -10.63 16.16
C THR A 94 26.45 -9.55 15.09
N PRO A 95 25.46 -8.64 15.04
CA PRO A 95 25.41 -7.61 14.01
C PRO A 95 26.52 -6.58 14.22
N GLY A 96 27.08 -6.08 13.12
CA GLY A 96 28.16 -5.11 13.12
C GLY A 96 28.34 -4.46 11.75
N ASN A 97 29.26 -3.50 11.65
CA ASN A 97 29.50 -2.78 10.41
C ASN A 97 29.95 -3.74 9.31
N GLY A 98 29.29 -3.67 8.15
CA GLY A 98 29.53 -4.58 7.03
C GLY A 98 28.84 -5.94 7.12
N GLY A 99 28.05 -6.18 8.17
CA GLY A 99 27.30 -7.42 8.36
C GLY A 99 26.33 -7.68 7.21
N ARG A 100 26.28 -8.93 6.71
CA ARG A 100 25.33 -9.31 5.65
C ARG A 100 23.96 -9.58 6.24
N VAL A 101 22.93 -9.18 5.51
CA VAL A 101 21.54 -9.35 5.90
C VAL A 101 20.93 -10.52 5.12
N LYS A 102 20.11 -11.30 5.80
CA LYS A 102 19.43 -12.48 5.23
C LYS A 102 17.98 -12.48 5.67
N VAL A 103 17.22 -13.44 5.17
CA VAL A 103 15.95 -13.80 5.78
C VAL A 103 16.05 -15.10 6.55
N TRP A 104 15.21 -15.24 7.56
CA TRP A 104 15.11 -16.43 8.39
C TRP A 104 13.67 -16.61 8.86
N SER A 105 13.29 -17.82 9.23
CA SER A 105 11.98 -18.11 9.82
C SER A 105 11.70 -17.13 10.96
N SER A 106 10.51 -16.53 10.93
CA SER A 106 10.11 -15.49 11.88
C SER A 106 9.92 -16.08 13.27
N PHE A 107 10.63 -15.55 14.25
CA PHE A 107 10.50 -15.91 15.65
C PHE A 107 10.04 -14.68 16.47
N PRO A 108 8.91 -14.77 17.19
CA PRO A 108 8.47 -13.70 18.06
C PRO A 108 9.56 -13.28 19.05
N LEU A 109 9.70 -11.98 19.29
CA LEU A 109 10.61 -11.37 20.27
C LEU A 109 12.11 -11.56 19.97
N SER A 110 12.48 -12.05 18.79
CA SER A 110 13.89 -12.16 18.39
C SER A 110 14.48 -10.79 18.08
N THR A 111 15.50 -10.37 18.82
CA THR A 111 16.13 -9.04 18.66
C THR A 111 16.80 -8.86 17.31
N GLN A 112 17.36 -9.93 16.73
CA GLN A 112 17.97 -9.92 15.41
C GLN A 112 16.96 -9.81 14.24
N GLN A 113 15.66 -9.92 14.54
CA GLN A 113 14.54 -9.79 13.60
C GLN A 113 13.60 -8.65 13.99
N THR A 114 13.97 -7.85 15.00
CA THR A 114 13.16 -6.73 15.47
C THR A 114 13.80 -5.42 15.01
N TRP A 115 13.11 -4.76 14.10
CA TRP A 115 13.53 -3.53 13.46
C TRP A 115 12.65 -2.38 13.90
N TYR A 116 13.21 -1.17 13.92
CA TYR A 116 12.52 0.06 14.19
C TYR A 116 12.55 0.90 12.92
N LEU A 117 11.40 1.03 12.25
CA LEU A 117 11.24 1.97 11.16
C LEU A 117 11.08 3.37 11.77
N THR A 118 12.15 4.16 11.68
CA THR A 118 12.25 5.52 12.21
C THR A 118 11.47 6.53 11.35
N ASP A 119 11.10 7.66 11.95
CA ASP A 119 10.40 8.76 11.25
C ASP A 119 11.23 9.40 10.13
N ASP A 120 12.56 9.22 10.14
CA ASP A 120 13.46 9.68 9.09
C ASP A 120 13.93 8.56 8.15
N ASN A 121 13.04 7.58 7.94
CA ASN A 121 13.14 6.52 6.94
C ASN A 121 14.33 5.57 7.11
N ARG A 122 14.84 5.34 8.33
CA ARG A 122 15.81 4.26 8.60
C ARG A 122 15.13 3.02 9.14
N ILE A 123 15.65 1.86 8.74
CA ILE A 123 15.32 0.55 9.31
C ILE A 123 16.45 0.21 10.29
N ALA A 124 16.24 0.53 11.57
CA ALA A 124 17.24 0.40 12.63
C ALA A 124 17.02 -0.86 13.47
N GLN A 125 18.07 -1.47 13.99
CA GLN A 125 17.94 -2.55 14.97
C GLN A 125 17.30 -2.00 16.25
N THR A 126 16.22 -2.63 16.72
CA THR A 126 15.58 -2.22 17.99
C THR A 126 16.53 -2.51 19.15
N GLY A 127 16.81 -1.48 19.96
CA GLY A 127 17.72 -1.60 21.11
C GLY A 127 19.21 -1.72 20.75
N GLY A 128 19.57 -1.53 19.48
CA GLY A 128 20.95 -1.56 18.99
C GLY A 128 21.40 -0.24 18.35
N ASN A 129 22.57 -0.26 17.72
CA ASN A 129 23.12 0.90 17.00
C ASN A 129 23.34 0.63 15.50
N GLN A 130 22.85 -0.50 14.99
CA GLN A 130 22.99 -0.89 13.58
C GLN A 130 21.75 -0.50 12.78
N CYS A 131 21.95 -0.02 11.57
CA CYS A 131 20.94 0.31 10.59
C CYS A 131 21.15 -0.51 9.33
N LEU A 132 20.06 -0.84 8.63
CA LEU A 132 20.13 -1.36 7.28
C LEU A 132 20.77 -0.30 6.38
N ASP A 133 21.79 -0.69 5.63
CA ASP A 133 22.68 0.22 4.91
C ASP A 133 22.96 -0.31 3.49
N GLN A 134 22.85 0.58 2.49
CA GLN A 134 23.31 0.31 1.14
C GLN A 134 24.78 0.73 1.00
N GLY A 135 25.68 -0.19 1.31
CA GLY A 135 27.12 -0.01 1.19
C GLY A 135 27.62 -0.04 -0.25
N ASP A 136 28.89 0.31 -0.44
CA ASP A 136 29.56 0.26 -1.75
C ASP A 136 29.63 -1.16 -2.30
N ASN A 137 29.71 -2.14 -1.40
CA ASN A 137 29.74 -3.57 -1.72
C ASN A 137 28.35 -4.24 -1.58
N GLY A 138 27.28 -3.44 -1.65
CA GLY A 138 25.90 -3.89 -1.54
C GLY A 138 25.31 -3.78 -0.14
N LEU A 139 24.14 -4.41 0.03
CA LEU A 139 23.35 -4.36 1.26
C LEU A 139 24.13 -4.93 2.45
N GLN A 140 24.09 -4.19 3.55
CA GLN A 140 24.76 -4.54 4.80
C GLN A 140 24.04 -3.94 6.01
N THR A 141 24.53 -4.24 7.20
CA THR A 141 24.31 -3.43 8.40
C THR A 141 25.48 -2.46 8.59
N TYR A 142 25.19 -1.26 9.08
CA TYR A 142 26.22 -0.31 9.48
C TYR A 142 25.73 0.53 10.65
N GLN A 143 26.66 1.11 11.42
CA GLN A 143 26.32 2.01 12.51
C GLN A 143 25.37 3.12 12.03
N CYS A 144 24.23 3.26 12.71
CA CYS A 144 23.22 4.27 12.43
C CYS A 144 23.85 5.66 12.49
N THR A 145 23.74 6.40 11.39
CA THR A 145 24.31 7.74 11.24
C THR A 145 23.22 8.68 10.75
N ALA A 146 22.96 9.74 11.53
CA ALA A 146 21.96 10.74 11.19
C ALA A 146 22.29 11.41 9.84
N GLY A 147 21.28 11.59 8.99
CA GLY A 147 21.43 12.19 7.66
C GLY A 147 22.17 11.34 6.62
N ASN A 148 22.53 10.09 6.92
CA ASN A 148 23.18 9.21 5.94
C ASN A 148 22.16 8.63 4.95
N ASN A 149 22.20 9.10 3.70
CA ASN A 149 21.31 8.63 2.63
C ASN A 149 21.50 7.14 2.29
N ASN A 150 22.64 6.53 2.62
CA ASN A 150 22.85 5.09 2.46
C ASN A 150 21.96 4.26 3.38
N GLN A 151 21.44 4.87 4.45
CA GLN A 151 20.60 4.22 5.47
C GLN A 151 19.13 4.65 5.37
N ALA A 152 18.80 5.48 4.38
CA ALA A 152 17.43 5.86 4.09
C ALA A 152 16.75 4.80 3.21
N TRP A 153 15.54 4.43 3.59
CA TRP A 153 14.71 3.40 2.97
C TRP A 153 13.27 3.91 2.87
N ASN A 154 12.87 4.27 1.66
CA ASN A 154 11.54 4.81 1.41
C ASN A 154 10.56 3.65 1.19
N VAL A 155 9.51 3.60 2.01
CA VAL A 155 8.47 2.57 1.90
C VAL A 155 7.43 3.04 0.89
N HIS A 156 7.27 2.30 -0.20
CA HIS A 156 6.33 2.60 -1.27
C HIS A 156 5.30 1.49 -1.42
N PHE A 157 4.12 1.86 -1.92
CA PHE A 157 3.25 0.89 -2.55
C PHE A 157 3.99 0.24 -3.72
N SER A 158 3.99 -1.09 -3.73
CA SER A 158 4.34 -1.82 -4.94
C SER A 158 3.29 -1.54 -6.00
N THR A 159 3.68 -1.33 -7.26
CA THR A 159 2.76 -1.38 -8.40
C THR A 159 2.40 -2.81 -8.80
N ALA A 160 3.05 -3.82 -8.21
CA ALA A 160 2.69 -5.23 -8.32
C ALA A 160 1.86 -5.64 -7.09
N PRO A 161 0.79 -6.43 -7.26
CA PRO A 161 -0.10 -6.71 -6.16
C PRO A 161 0.44 -7.84 -5.26
N PRO A 162 -0.08 -8.00 -4.03
CA PRO A 162 0.20 -9.19 -3.25
C PRO A 162 -0.21 -10.47 -3.98
N SER A 163 0.43 -11.59 -3.62
CA SER A 163 0.10 -12.91 -4.19
C SER A 163 -1.38 -13.25 -3.96
N GLY A 164 -2.08 -13.71 -5.01
CA GLY A 164 -3.51 -14.04 -4.96
C GLY A 164 -4.46 -12.83 -5.00
N PHE A 165 -3.95 -11.60 -5.10
CA PHE A 165 -4.80 -10.43 -5.20
C PHE A 165 -5.63 -10.43 -6.50
N LEU A 166 -6.95 -10.37 -6.35
CA LEU A 166 -7.93 -10.43 -7.44
C LEU A 166 -7.71 -11.63 -8.37
N SER A 167 -7.12 -12.74 -7.88
CA SER A 167 -6.88 -13.93 -8.71
C SER A 167 -8.16 -14.63 -9.13
N ASP A 168 -9.28 -14.32 -8.46
CA ASP A 168 -10.62 -14.76 -8.81
C ASP A 168 -11.24 -13.96 -9.98
N VAL A 169 -10.62 -12.83 -10.36
CA VAL A 169 -10.99 -12.05 -11.53
C VAL A 169 -10.10 -12.43 -12.71
N GLY A 170 -10.72 -12.94 -13.78
CA GLY A 170 -10.03 -13.32 -15.02
C GLY A 170 -9.20 -12.19 -15.63
N ALA A 171 -8.23 -12.55 -16.47
CA ALA A 171 -7.36 -11.59 -17.15
C ALA A 171 -8.16 -10.71 -18.13
N GLY A 172 -7.91 -9.41 -18.11
CA GLY A 172 -8.41 -8.44 -19.08
C GLY A 172 -7.35 -8.01 -20.10
N ASN A 173 -7.61 -6.89 -20.78
CA ASN A 173 -6.65 -6.29 -21.71
C ASN A 173 -5.80 -5.25 -21.00
N THR A 174 -4.48 -5.26 -21.19
CA THR A 174 -3.63 -4.12 -20.81
C THR A 174 -3.60 -3.12 -21.96
N LEU A 175 -3.95 -1.87 -21.68
CA LEU A 175 -4.07 -0.80 -22.67
C LEU A 175 -3.36 0.45 -22.16
N GLN A 176 -2.74 1.19 -23.06
CA GLN A 176 -2.21 2.52 -22.76
C GLN A 176 -3.27 3.58 -23.06
N ASP A 177 -3.41 4.54 -22.15
CA ASP A 177 -4.33 5.66 -22.34
C ASP A 177 -3.74 6.72 -23.28
N ILE A 178 -4.60 7.38 -24.05
CA ILE A 178 -4.19 8.46 -24.93
C ILE A 178 -4.01 9.72 -24.07
N PRO A 179 -2.84 10.38 -24.09
CA PRO A 179 -2.62 11.61 -23.33
C PRO A 179 -3.70 12.66 -23.60
N GLY A 180 -4.33 13.16 -22.53
CA GLY A 180 -5.37 14.19 -22.60
C GLY A 180 -6.78 13.69 -22.88
N GLN A 181 -7.02 12.37 -23.01
CA GLN A 181 -8.36 11.79 -23.23
C GLN A 181 -8.92 11.07 -22.00
N GLY A 182 -8.62 11.60 -20.81
CA GLY A 182 -8.91 10.93 -19.54
C GLY A 182 -7.98 9.75 -19.28
N GLN A 183 -8.08 9.19 -18.09
CA GLN A 183 -7.23 8.10 -17.61
C GLN A 183 -8.06 6.99 -17.00
N ARG A 184 -7.66 5.74 -17.23
CA ARG A 184 -8.20 4.58 -16.55
C ARG A 184 -7.51 4.42 -15.20
N LEU A 185 -8.31 4.17 -14.16
CA LEU A 185 -7.83 3.79 -12.85
C LEU A 185 -7.77 2.26 -12.76
N HIS A 186 -6.58 1.74 -12.58
CA HIS A 186 -6.30 0.31 -12.44
C HIS A 186 -6.05 -0.02 -10.97
N PRO A 187 -6.58 -1.12 -10.43
CA PRO A 187 -6.06 -1.64 -9.18
C PRO A 187 -4.54 -1.86 -9.32
N VAL A 188 -3.79 -1.52 -8.28
CA VAL A 188 -2.36 -1.79 -8.24
C VAL A 188 -2.11 -3.23 -8.65
N GLY A 189 -1.22 -3.44 -9.63
CA GLY A 189 -0.83 -4.77 -10.06
C GLY A 189 -1.77 -5.48 -11.03
N ARG A 190 -2.88 -4.84 -11.41
CA ARG A 190 -3.85 -5.36 -12.38
C ARG A 190 -4.14 -4.29 -13.44
N SER A 191 -3.14 -3.98 -14.27
CA SER A 191 -3.26 -3.04 -15.41
C SER A 191 -4.26 -3.51 -16.48
N ASP A 192 -4.70 -4.75 -16.38
CA ASP A 192 -5.71 -5.37 -17.22
C ASP A 192 -7.15 -5.13 -16.72
N LEU A 193 -7.31 -4.63 -15.49
CA LEU A 193 -8.59 -4.27 -14.89
C LEU A 193 -8.72 -2.76 -14.75
N CYS A 194 -9.95 -2.28 -14.88
CA CYS A 194 -10.26 -0.87 -14.90
C CYS A 194 -11.50 -0.55 -14.06
N MET A 195 -11.42 0.54 -13.27
CA MET A 195 -12.61 1.16 -12.72
C MET A 195 -13.53 1.55 -13.87
N THR A 196 -14.79 1.15 -13.75
CA THR A 196 -15.77 1.25 -14.83
C THR A 196 -17.09 1.70 -14.24
N VAL A 197 -17.75 2.66 -14.90
CA VAL A 197 -19.15 2.99 -14.61
C VAL A 197 -20.02 1.80 -15.00
N ALA A 198 -20.81 1.25 -14.07
CA ALA A 198 -21.59 0.05 -14.28
C ALA A 198 -22.78 0.26 -15.26
N ASN A 199 -23.46 -0.82 -15.66
CA ASN A 199 -24.68 -0.79 -16.49
C ASN A 199 -24.56 -0.09 -17.86
N GLY A 200 -23.35 0.21 -18.35
CA GLY A 200 -23.14 0.85 -19.66
C GLY A 200 -23.72 2.24 -19.81
N TYR A 201 -24.02 2.92 -18.70
CA TYR A 201 -24.61 4.25 -18.70
C TYR A 201 -24.11 5.10 -17.54
N ALA A 202 -23.44 6.22 -17.86
CA ALA A 202 -23.10 7.23 -16.87
C ALA A 202 -24.33 8.08 -16.52
N GLY A 203 -24.91 7.79 -15.36
CA GLY A 203 -26.03 8.54 -14.79
C GLY A 203 -25.88 8.68 -13.28
N SER A 204 -26.69 9.58 -12.71
CA SER A 204 -26.70 9.77 -11.26
C SER A 204 -27.16 8.51 -10.54
N ASN A 205 -26.40 8.13 -9.51
CA ASN A 205 -26.49 6.89 -8.74
C ASN A 205 -26.04 5.61 -9.47
N THR A 206 -25.45 5.69 -10.67
CA THR A 206 -24.84 4.51 -11.29
C THR A 206 -23.62 4.08 -10.47
N ARG A 207 -23.53 2.81 -10.08
CA ARG A 207 -22.38 2.26 -9.35
C ARG A 207 -21.10 2.31 -10.19
N VAL A 208 -19.95 2.31 -9.53
CA VAL A 208 -18.68 1.97 -10.15
C VAL A 208 -18.21 0.60 -9.66
N GLY A 209 -17.52 -0.13 -10.52
CA GLY A 209 -16.94 -1.43 -10.22
C GLY A 209 -15.70 -1.70 -11.07
N LEU A 210 -15.06 -2.84 -10.87
CA LEU A 210 -13.95 -3.29 -11.70
C LEU A 210 -14.44 -4.20 -12.82
N THR A 211 -13.93 -4.00 -14.02
CA THR A 211 -14.08 -4.93 -15.16
C THR A 211 -12.74 -5.04 -15.88
N GLY A 212 -12.63 -5.98 -16.84
CA GLY A 212 -11.51 -5.95 -17.79
C GLY A 212 -11.51 -4.66 -18.61
N CYS A 213 -10.35 -4.08 -18.86
CA CYS A 213 -10.28 -2.84 -19.63
C CYS A 213 -10.81 -3.04 -21.06
N PHE A 214 -11.73 -2.18 -21.46
CA PHE A 214 -12.34 -2.15 -22.78
C PHE A 214 -11.35 -1.57 -23.79
N SER A 215 -11.26 -2.20 -24.97
CA SER A 215 -10.40 -1.70 -26.05
C SER A 215 -10.80 -0.27 -26.46
N LEU A 216 -9.89 0.50 -27.03
CA LEU A 216 -10.17 1.90 -27.42
C LEU A 216 -11.31 2.03 -28.45
N THR A 217 -11.65 0.95 -29.16
CA THR A 217 -12.74 0.91 -30.14
C THR A 217 -14.07 0.43 -29.54
N ASP A 218 -14.08 -0.02 -28.29
CA ASP A 218 -15.29 -0.47 -27.61
C ASP A 218 -16.21 0.74 -27.33
N PRO A 219 -17.52 0.67 -27.63
CA PRO A 219 -18.45 1.77 -27.40
C PRO A 219 -18.55 2.19 -25.92
N PHE A 220 -18.15 1.32 -24.98
CA PHE A 220 -18.16 1.59 -23.54
C PHE A 220 -16.80 1.97 -22.98
N ALA A 221 -15.73 1.98 -23.78
CA ALA A 221 -14.42 2.48 -23.34
C ALA A 221 -14.46 3.88 -22.69
N PRO A 222 -15.29 4.83 -23.16
CA PRO A 222 -15.40 6.15 -22.52
C PRO A 222 -15.98 6.13 -21.09
N LEU A 223 -16.55 5.00 -20.64
CA LEU A 223 -17.05 4.79 -19.27
C LEU A 223 -15.99 4.25 -18.31
N GLN A 224 -14.75 4.07 -18.80
CA GLN A 224 -13.57 3.72 -18.00
C GLN A 224 -12.58 4.89 -17.89
N LEU A 225 -12.82 6.00 -18.57
CA LEU A 225 -11.91 7.15 -18.64
C LEU A 225 -12.37 8.25 -17.68
N PHE A 226 -11.45 8.68 -16.81
CA PHE A 226 -11.70 9.68 -15.78
C PHE A 226 -10.69 10.81 -15.84
N ASP A 227 -11.15 12.03 -15.57
CA ASP A 227 -10.27 13.18 -15.34
C ASP A 227 -9.97 13.26 -13.84
N LEU A 228 -8.70 13.07 -13.47
CA LEU A 228 -8.27 13.02 -12.08
C LEU A 228 -7.77 14.38 -11.57
N PRO A 229 -7.99 14.69 -10.27
CA PRO A 229 -7.43 15.87 -9.65
C PRO A 229 -5.96 15.62 -9.29
N VAL A 230 -5.06 15.72 -10.26
CA VAL A 230 -3.61 15.54 -10.03
C VAL A 230 -3.02 16.80 -9.39
N GLY A 231 -2.34 16.65 -8.25
CA GLY A 231 -1.62 17.74 -7.58
C GLY A 231 -2.48 18.71 -6.77
N SER A 232 -3.79 18.46 -6.66
CA SER A 232 -4.69 19.17 -5.75
C SER A 232 -5.93 18.33 -5.46
N SER A 233 -6.69 18.68 -4.42
CA SER A 233 -7.95 18.01 -4.14
C SER A 233 -9.10 18.60 -4.98
N GLY A 234 -9.85 17.74 -5.67
CA GLY A 234 -10.88 18.17 -6.62
C GLY A 234 -11.83 17.05 -7.04
N LEU A 235 -12.63 17.31 -8.07
CA LEU A 235 -13.58 16.34 -8.61
C LEU A 235 -12.85 15.31 -9.49
N VAL A 236 -13.30 14.04 -9.43
CA VAL A 236 -12.96 13.00 -10.40
C VAL A 236 -14.12 12.88 -11.37
N ARG A 237 -13.94 13.33 -12.62
CA ARG A 237 -15.04 13.40 -13.61
C ARG A 237 -15.00 12.20 -14.55
N VAL A 238 -16.17 11.75 -15.01
CA VAL A 238 -16.23 10.85 -16.17
C VAL A 238 -15.83 11.67 -17.40
N HIS A 239 -14.76 11.28 -18.08
CA HIS A 239 -14.15 12.09 -19.15
C HIS A 239 -15.16 12.40 -20.27
N SER A 240 -15.94 11.40 -20.67
CA SER A 240 -16.98 11.53 -21.70
C SER A 240 -18.25 12.27 -21.23
N SER A 241 -18.36 12.59 -19.95
CA SER A 241 -19.53 13.23 -19.33
C SER A 241 -19.08 14.11 -18.17
N PRO A 242 -18.49 15.29 -18.45
CA PRO A 242 -17.80 16.11 -17.44
C PRO A 242 -18.72 16.69 -16.35
N ASN A 243 -20.05 16.59 -16.52
CA ASN A 243 -21.05 16.94 -15.52
C ASN A 243 -21.32 15.82 -14.51
N LEU A 244 -20.66 14.66 -14.65
CA LEU A 244 -20.80 13.50 -13.78
C LEU A 244 -19.46 13.17 -13.09
N CYS A 245 -19.54 12.96 -11.79
CA CYS A 245 -18.40 12.83 -10.89
C CYS A 245 -18.47 11.55 -10.06
N LEU A 246 -17.31 11.01 -9.70
CA LEU A 246 -17.19 9.98 -8.67
C LEU A 246 -17.62 10.57 -7.32
N ASP A 247 -18.51 9.86 -6.64
CA ASP A 247 -19.16 10.26 -5.41
C ASP A 247 -19.05 9.12 -4.38
N ALA A 248 -18.59 9.44 -3.18
CA ALA A 248 -18.40 8.48 -2.09
C ALA A 248 -19.72 8.01 -1.45
N GLY A 249 -20.86 8.59 -1.82
CA GLY A 249 -22.16 8.39 -1.19
C GLY A 249 -22.52 9.52 -0.23
N ASP A 250 -23.82 9.66 0.05
CA ASP A 250 -24.32 10.59 1.05
C ASP A 250 -23.91 10.11 2.45
N ASN A 251 -23.28 10.97 3.24
CA ASN A 251 -22.68 10.62 4.54
C ASN A 251 -21.81 9.35 4.45
N PRO A 252 -20.71 9.40 3.68
CA PRO A 252 -19.93 8.21 3.34
C PRO A 252 -19.33 7.59 4.60
N ALA A 253 -19.62 6.30 4.80
CA ALA A 253 -19.09 5.46 5.85
C ALA A 253 -18.48 4.19 5.26
N ASN A 254 -17.79 3.40 6.07
CA ASN A 254 -17.22 2.13 5.62
C ASN A 254 -18.29 1.25 4.99
N GLY A 255 -18.11 0.87 3.74
CA GLY A 255 -19.07 0.06 2.99
C GLY A 255 -20.05 0.85 2.14
N SER A 256 -20.05 2.19 2.22
CA SER A 256 -20.82 3.03 1.32
C SER A 256 -20.35 2.78 -0.11
N GLY A 257 -21.22 2.26 -0.97
CA GLY A 257 -20.81 1.95 -2.34
C GLY A 257 -20.50 3.22 -3.14
N ALA A 258 -19.35 3.25 -3.81
CA ALA A 258 -18.96 4.36 -4.67
C ALA A 258 -19.89 4.40 -5.90
N LYS A 259 -20.21 5.62 -6.35
CA LYS A 259 -21.17 5.84 -7.43
C LYS A 259 -20.78 7.04 -8.28
N ILE A 260 -21.42 7.16 -9.44
CA ILE A 260 -21.43 8.37 -10.25
C ILE A 260 -22.62 9.22 -9.82
N TYR A 261 -22.40 10.53 -9.72
CA TYR A 261 -23.45 11.49 -9.43
C TYR A 261 -23.21 12.80 -10.18
N THR A 262 -24.22 13.66 -10.24
CA THR A 262 -24.05 15.01 -10.80
C THR A 262 -22.98 15.77 -10.03
N CYS A 263 -21.99 16.28 -10.75
CA CYS A 263 -20.92 17.09 -10.18
C CYS A 263 -21.51 18.32 -9.49
N THR A 264 -21.19 18.51 -8.22
CA THR A 264 -21.63 19.65 -7.42
C THR A 264 -20.43 20.23 -6.69
N ASP A 265 -20.13 21.49 -6.97
CA ASP A 265 -18.99 22.18 -6.34
C ASP A 265 -19.19 22.29 -4.81
N GLY A 266 -18.09 22.11 -4.08
CA GLY A 266 -18.09 22.23 -2.62
C GLY A 266 -18.67 21.03 -1.85
N VAL A 267 -19.14 19.99 -2.54
CA VAL A 267 -19.67 18.77 -1.91
C VAL A 267 -18.52 17.86 -1.44
N PRO A 268 -18.34 17.62 -0.12
CA PRO A 268 -17.18 16.91 0.40
C PRO A 268 -17.04 15.47 -0.12
N GLN A 269 -18.15 14.74 -0.33
CA GLN A 269 -18.14 13.37 -0.82
C GLN A 269 -17.77 13.22 -2.31
N GLN A 270 -17.66 14.33 -3.05
CA GLN A 270 -17.19 14.35 -4.45
C GLN A 270 -15.78 14.91 -4.59
N LYS A 271 -15.20 15.37 -3.48
CA LYS A 271 -13.87 15.99 -3.45
C LYS A 271 -12.83 14.94 -3.04
N TRP A 272 -11.99 14.58 -4.00
CA TRP A 272 -10.96 13.57 -3.88
C TRP A 272 -9.57 14.20 -3.96
N ASP A 273 -8.67 13.72 -3.13
CA ASP A 273 -7.24 13.97 -3.20
C ASP A 273 -6.57 12.71 -3.77
N PHE A 274 -5.92 12.84 -4.92
CA PHE A 274 -5.20 11.73 -5.56
C PHE A 274 -3.71 11.85 -5.28
N THR A 275 -3.20 11.01 -4.40
CA THR A 275 -1.78 11.01 -4.00
C THR A 275 -0.90 10.13 -4.92
N GLY A 276 -1.34 9.94 -6.17
CA GLY A 276 -0.70 9.06 -7.16
C GLY A 276 -1.02 7.58 -7.00
N THR A 277 -1.45 7.13 -5.80
CA THR A 277 -1.86 5.74 -5.56
C THR A 277 -3.19 5.59 -4.85
N VAL A 278 -3.66 6.61 -4.12
CA VAL A 278 -4.87 6.52 -3.31
C VAL A 278 -5.77 7.70 -3.64
N LEU A 279 -7.06 7.43 -3.81
CA LEU A 279 -8.11 8.45 -3.90
C LEU A 279 -8.79 8.58 -2.53
N LYS A 280 -8.57 9.72 -1.87
CA LYS A 280 -9.02 9.98 -0.51
C LYS A 280 -9.93 11.20 -0.43
N THR A 281 -10.98 11.13 0.37
CA THR A 281 -11.81 12.27 0.75
C THR A 281 -11.28 12.97 2.02
N ALA A 282 -11.77 14.17 2.30
CA ALA A 282 -11.39 14.94 3.49
C ALA A 282 -11.70 14.23 4.84
N ASN A 283 -12.74 13.37 4.87
CA ASN A 283 -13.12 12.61 6.07
C ASN A 283 -12.38 11.27 6.22
N ASN A 284 -11.23 11.10 5.56
CA ASN A 284 -10.40 9.90 5.62
C ASN A 284 -11.10 8.63 5.12
N GLN A 285 -11.98 8.78 4.12
CA GLN A 285 -12.53 7.67 3.34
C GLN A 285 -11.75 7.55 2.03
N CYS A 286 -11.38 6.33 1.67
CA CYS A 286 -10.62 6.01 0.47
C CYS A 286 -11.49 5.18 -0.46
N LEU A 287 -11.31 5.38 -1.76
CA LEU A 287 -11.87 4.47 -2.77
C LEU A 287 -11.32 3.07 -2.51
N ASP A 288 -12.18 2.07 -2.51
CA ASP A 288 -11.88 0.74 -2.02
C ASP A 288 -12.60 -0.32 -2.86
N ILE A 289 -11.91 -1.40 -3.18
CA ILE A 289 -12.46 -2.57 -3.87
C ILE A 289 -13.05 -3.51 -2.82
N VAL A 290 -14.34 -3.87 -2.97
CA VAL A 290 -15.00 -4.79 -2.04
C VAL A 290 -14.42 -6.20 -2.22
N LYS A 291 -13.47 -6.59 -1.36
CA LYS A 291 -12.72 -7.85 -1.44
C LYS A 291 -13.59 -9.08 -1.72
N GLU A 292 -14.63 -9.27 -0.92
CA GLU A 292 -15.52 -10.44 -0.96
C GLU A 292 -16.67 -10.31 -1.97
N SER A 293 -16.73 -9.21 -2.74
CA SER A 293 -17.77 -9.08 -3.77
C SER A 293 -17.54 -10.05 -4.93
N GLY A 294 -18.62 -10.58 -5.48
CA GLY A 294 -18.61 -11.39 -6.70
C GLY A 294 -19.04 -10.58 -7.92
N PRO A 295 -18.97 -11.20 -9.11
CA PRO A 295 -19.40 -10.53 -10.32
C PRO A 295 -20.90 -10.22 -10.32
N THR A 296 -21.27 -9.07 -10.87
CA THR A 296 -22.66 -8.71 -11.15
C THR A 296 -23.03 -9.09 -12.59
N SER A 297 -24.29 -9.45 -12.81
CA SER A 297 -24.83 -9.70 -14.15
C SER A 297 -25.75 -8.53 -14.51
N GLU A 298 -25.20 -7.59 -15.26
CA GLU A 298 -25.89 -6.38 -15.71
C GLU A 298 -25.76 -6.26 -17.23
N LYS A 299 -26.70 -5.51 -17.84
CA LYS A 299 -26.64 -5.18 -19.27
C LYS A 299 -26.19 -3.73 -19.41
N PRO A 300 -25.37 -3.41 -20.43
CA PRO A 300 -24.79 -4.28 -21.45
C PRO A 300 -23.57 -5.08 -20.97
N TYR A 301 -23.01 -4.75 -19.80
CA TYR A 301 -21.98 -5.51 -19.10
C TYR A 301 -22.18 -5.41 -17.59
N GLY A 302 -21.67 -6.39 -16.86
CA GLY A 302 -21.56 -6.38 -15.41
C GLY A 302 -20.16 -6.00 -14.92
N THR A 303 -19.98 -6.05 -13.61
CA THR A 303 -18.69 -5.81 -12.95
C THR A 303 -18.16 -7.09 -12.33
N SER A 304 -16.85 -7.26 -12.25
CA SER A 304 -16.19 -8.39 -11.59
C SER A 304 -16.07 -8.19 -10.08
N LYS A 305 -15.88 -6.94 -9.65
CA LYS A 305 -15.87 -6.52 -8.24
C LYS A 305 -16.62 -5.21 -8.07
N ASN A 306 -17.33 -5.09 -6.96
CA ASN A 306 -17.93 -3.83 -6.54
C ASN A 306 -16.87 -2.90 -5.94
N MET A 307 -17.15 -1.60 -5.97
CA MET A 307 -16.35 -0.59 -5.28
C MET A 307 -17.17 0.12 -4.22
N GLN A 308 -16.47 0.49 -3.16
CA GLN A 308 -16.99 1.18 -2.00
C GLN A 308 -16.04 2.29 -1.59
N VAL A 309 -16.41 2.99 -0.54
CA VAL A 309 -15.45 3.71 0.29
C VAL A 309 -15.24 3.00 1.60
N TRP A 310 -14.02 3.11 2.11
CA TRP A 310 -13.63 2.58 3.40
C TRP A 310 -12.65 3.53 4.07
N THR A 311 -12.52 3.47 5.39
CA THR A 311 -11.52 4.25 6.11
C THR A 311 -10.14 4.00 5.50
N CYS A 312 -9.44 5.07 5.14
CA CYS A 312 -8.13 4.98 4.51
C CYS A 312 -7.16 4.20 5.39
N SER A 313 -6.55 3.18 4.81
CA SER A 313 -5.55 2.35 5.47
C SER A 313 -4.22 3.09 5.53
N SER A 314 -3.64 3.20 6.73
CA SER A 314 -2.22 3.54 6.90
C SER A 314 -1.30 2.42 6.44
N ASP A 315 -1.86 1.22 6.26
CA ASP A 315 -1.14 -0.03 6.06
C ASP A 315 -1.17 -0.44 4.60
N GLY A 316 -1.41 0.55 3.74
CA GLY A 316 -1.49 0.47 2.29
C GLY A 316 -2.12 -0.82 1.78
N ASP A 317 -3.40 -0.87 2.05
CA ASP A 317 -4.31 -1.88 1.56
C ASP A 317 -4.27 -1.90 0.01
N PRO A 318 -3.92 -3.02 -0.63
CA PRO A 318 -3.92 -3.12 -2.10
C PRO A 318 -5.33 -2.90 -2.70
N TYR A 319 -6.40 -3.12 -1.93
CA TYR A 319 -7.77 -2.84 -2.38
C TYR A 319 -8.10 -1.34 -2.42
N GLN A 320 -7.26 -0.49 -1.82
CA GLN A 320 -7.37 0.99 -1.85
C GLN A 320 -6.33 1.65 -2.76
N ALA A 321 -5.48 0.84 -3.39
CA ALA A 321 -4.35 1.32 -4.16
C ALA A 321 -4.64 1.18 -5.66
N PHE A 322 -4.50 2.29 -6.38
CA PHE A 322 -4.75 2.40 -7.81
C PHE A 322 -3.56 3.00 -8.54
N THR A 323 -3.42 2.68 -9.82
CA THR A 323 -2.46 3.30 -10.74
C THR A 323 -3.20 3.84 -11.94
N VAL A 324 -2.65 4.86 -12.58
CA VAL A 324 -3.09 5.31 -13.90
C VAL A 324 -2.19 4.72 -14.97
N SER A 325 -2.77 4.40 -16.14
CA SER A 325 -1.96 4.05 -17.30
C SER A 325 -1.16 5.28 -17.76
N LYS A 326 0.13 5.09 -17.98
CA LYS A 326 1.05 6.09 -18.55
C LYS A 326 1.34 5.71 -19.99
#